data_AF-A0A7J4JUN1-F1
#
_entry.id   AF-A0A7J4JUN1-F1
#
_cell.length_a   1.000
_cell.length_b   1.000
_cell.length_c   1.000
_cell.angle_alpha   90.00
_cell.angle_beta   90.00
_cell.angle_gamma   90.00
#
_symmetry.space_group_name_H-M   'P 1'
#
loop_
_entity.id
_entity.type
_entity.pdbx_description
1 polymer ?
#
loop_
_entity_poly.entity_id
_entity_poly.type
_entity_poly.pdbx_seq_one_letter_code
_entity_poly.pdbx_strand_id
1 'polypeptide(L)'
;MAKSKNYGLISIVALFLVVVLYAFQSGLIQLPSTTPPAASNSSFGVQTQFSGCVVFNGLPDRACSPGAINASCTVKDICTPGYTKTVRNVSQSVWNKVFEEYGVTEHSGETFEVDHIVSLQLCGSNDISNLYAEPVDPRPCPQGFVRCGFKEKDKVENWLNDQVCNGLMTLTDAQHQIAENWTAVYQRMQQSN
;
A
#
# COMPACT_ATOMS: atom_id res chain seq x y z
N MET A 1 -60.78 -21.13 -18.83
CA MET A 1 -59.42 -20.73 -18.40
C MET A 1 -59.11 -19.34 -18.95
N ALA A 2 -59.26 -18.29 -18.14
CA ALA A 2 -58.95 -16.92 -18.56
C ALA A 2 -57.54 -16.54 -18.08
N LYS A 3 -56.67 -16.18 -19.03
CA LYS A 3 -55.29 -15.75 -18.76
C LYS A 3 -55.33 -14.30 -18.31
N SER A 4 -55.20 -14.05 -17.01
CA SER A 4 -54.97 -12.72 -16.45
C SER A 4 -53.68 -12.16 -17.07
N LYS A 5 -53.80 -11.00 -17.72
CA LYS A 5 -52.66 -10.29 -18.30
C LYS A 5 -52.19 -9.25 -17.28
N ASN A 6 -50.95 -9.40 -16.81
CA ASN A 6 -50.30 -8.55 -15.81
C ASN A 6 -49.94 -7.16 -16.37
N TYR A 7 -50.95 -6.35 -16.66
CA TYR A 7 -50.78 -4.97 -17.13
C TYR A 7 -50.34 -4.00 -16.02
N GLY A 8 -50.53 -4.36 -14.74
CA GLY A 8 -50.16 -3.53 -13.59
C GLY A 8 -48.64 -3.47 -13.36
N LEU A 9 -47.93 -4.58 -13.49
CA LEU A 9 -46.47 -4.64 -13.27
C LEU A 9 -45.71 -3.91 -14.40
N ILE A 10 -46.17 -4.04 -15.64
CA ILE A 10 -45.58 -3.36 -16.80
C ILE A 10 -45.74 -1.84 -16.69
N SER A 11 -46.89 -1.36 -16.18
CA SER A 11 -47.16 0.07 -16.03
C SER A 11 -46.32 0.73 -14.94
N ILE A 12 -46.05 0.03 -13.82
CA ILE A 12 -45.22 0.56 -12.73
C ILE A 12 -43.76 0.68 -13.16
N VAL A 13 -43.23 -0.32 -13.87
CA VAL A 13 -41.84 -0.30 -14.36
C VAL A 13 -41.66 0.81 -15.41
N ALA A 14 -42.62 0.97 -16.32
CA ALA A 14 -42.58 2.04 -17.32
C ALA A 14 -42.64 3.43 -16.68
N LEU A 15 -43.51 3.63 -15.69
CA LEU A 15 -43.60 4.90 -14.96
C LEU A 15 -42.31 5.21 -14.18
N PHE A 16 -41.70 4.19 -13.56
CA PHE A 16 -40.43 4.35 -12.85
C PHE A 16 -39.29 4.73 -13.79
N LEU A 17 -39.20 4.10 -14.97
CA LEU A 17 -38.21 4.46 -15.99
C LEU A 17 -38.40 5.87 -16.53
N VAL A 18 -39.65 6.32 -16.73
CA VAL A 18 -39.94 7.68 -17.19
C VAL A 18 -39.57 8.73 -16.12
N VAL A 19 -39.84 8.47 -14.84
CA VAL A 19 -39.45 9.37 -13.74
C VAL A 19 -37.93 9.47 -13.62
N VAL A 20 -37.22 8.35 -13.72
CA VAL A 20 -35.74 8.30 -13.70
C VAL A 20 -35.16 9.09 -14.89
N LEU A 21 -35.67 8.87 -16.11
CA LEU A 21 -35.23 9.61 -17.30
C LEU A 21 -35.49 11.11 -17.20
N TYR A 22 -36.66 11.52 -16.68
CA TYR A 22 -36.98 12.93 -16.48
C TYR A 22 -36.09 13.58 -15.41
N ALA A 23 -35.76 12.84 -14.33
CA ALA A 23 -34.85 13.30 -13.28
C ALA A 23 -33.39 13.45 -13.77
N PHE A 24 -32.95 12.61 -14.72
CA PHE A 24 -31.68 12.78 -15.43
C PHE A 24 -31.67 14.01 -16.33
N GLN A 25 -32.74 14.22 -17.10
CA GLN A 25 -32.83 15.32 -18.07
C GLN A 25 -32.99 16.70 -17.41
N SER A 26 -33.57 16.73 -16.20
CA SER A 26 -33.74 17.93 -15.37
C SER A 26 -32.57 18.22 -14.42
N GLY A 27 -31.54 17.36 -14.38
CA GLY A 27 -30.35 17.55 -13.55
C GLY A 27 -30.57 17.36 -12.05
N LEU A 28 -31.72 16.81 -11.64
CA LEU A 28 -32.05 16.53 -10.23
C LEU A 28 -31.34 15.28 -9.69
N ILE A 29 -30.84 14.41 -10.57
CA ILE A 29 -29.97 13.28 -10.24
C ILE A 29 -28.66 13.44 -11.02
N GLN A 30 -27.58 13.80 -10.32
CA GLN A 30 -26.23 13.73 -10.86
C GLN A 30 -25.66 12.34 -10.61
N LEU A 31 -25.12 11.70 -11.65
CA LEU A 31 -24.26 10.53 -11.45
C LEU A 31 -23.08 10.95 -10.57
N PRO A 32 -22.66 10.11 -9.62
CA PRO A 32 -21.41 10.36 -8.90
C PRO A 32 -20.31 10.51 -9.95
N SER A 33 -19.75 11.70 -10.02
CA SER A 33 -18.58 11.96 -10.85
C SER A 33 -17.42 11.29 -10.13
N THR A 34 -17.12 10.04 -10.50
CA THR A 34 -15.87 9.38 -10.10
C THR A 34 -14.73 9.99 -10.90
N THR A 35 -14.49 11.29 -10.73
CA THR A 35 -13.19 11.86 -11.04
C THR A 35 -12.24 11.20 -10.04
N PRO A 36 -11.27 10.38 -10.48
CA PRO A 36 -10.25 9.89 -9.57
C PRO A 36 -9.65 11.11 -8.86
N PRO A 37 -9.41 11.08 -7.54
CA PRO A 37 -8.66 12.15 -6.90
C PRO A 37 -7.38 12.35 -7.71
N ALA A 38 -7.12 13.60 -8.10
CA ALA A 38 -5.91 13.95 -8.83
C ALA A 38 -4.72 13.34 -8.10
N ALA A 39 -3.91 12.55 -8.82
CA ALA A 39 -2.74 11.88 -8.29
C ALA A 39 -1.94 12.88 -7.44
N SER A 40 -1.94 12.67 -6.13
CA SER A 40 -1.10 13.41 -5.20
C SER A 40 0.32 13.28 -5.70
N ASN A 41 0.94 14.39 -6.12
CA ASN A 41 2.35 14.39 -6.50
C ASN A 41 3.13 13.77 -5.34
N SER A 42 3.73 12.62 -5.64
CA SER A 42 4.33 11.64 -4.74
C SER A 42 5.61 12.16 -4.09
N SER A 43 5.49 13.16 -3.23
CA SER A 43 6.59 13.53 -2.34
C SER A 43 6.50 12.69 -1.09
N PHE A 44 7.35 11.67 -1.01
CA PHE A 44 7.75 11.16 0.31
C PHE A 44 8.36 12.31 1.14
N GLY A 45 8.38 12.13 2.46
CA GLY A 45 9.05 13.09 3.34
C GLY A 45 10.55 13.13 3.12
N VAL A 46 11.22 14.13 3.69
CA VAL A 46 12.69 14.16 3.78
C VAL A 46 13.09 13.56 5.12
N GLN A 47 14.16 12.77 5.14
CA GLN A 47 14.75 12.31 6.40
C GLN A 47 15.23 13.55 7.19
N THR A 48 14.68 13.72 8.38
CA THR A 48 14.95 14.87 9.27
C THR A 48 15.61 14.45 10.58
N GLN A 49 15.69 13.15 10.84
CA GLN A 49 16.34 12.57 12.02
C GLN A 49 17.30 11.45 11.60
N PHE A 50 18.44 11.36 12.29
CA PHE A 50 19.56 10.50 11.93
C PHE A 50 20.13 9.73 13.14
N SER A 51 19.36 9.65 14.23
CA SER A 51 19.70 8.92 15.44
C SER A 51 18.51 8.86 16.40
N GLY A 52 18.50 7.87 17.30
CA GLY A 52 17.41 7.69 18.25
C GLY A 52 16.09 7.30 17.59
N CYS A 53 16.16 6.73 16.39
CA CYS A 53 15.01 6.26 15.64
C CYS A 53 14.38 5.05 16.35
N VAL A 54 13.07 4.93 16.27
CA VAL A 54 12.34 3.86 16.95
C VAL A 54 11.46 3.09 15.96
N VAL A 55 11.44 1.77 16.10
CA VAL A 55 10.38 0.97 15.50
C VAL A 55 9.25 0.82 16.50
N PHE A 56 8.08 1.31 16.11
CA PHE A 56 6.86 1.21 16.91
C PHE A 56 5.82 0.44 16.13
N ASN A 57 5.35 -0.68 16.70
CA ASN A 57 4.33 -1.54 16.08
C ASN A 57 4.69 -2.04 14.66
N GLY A 58 5.97 -2.30 14.41
CA GLY A 58 6.46 -2.73 13.10
C GLY A 58 6.60 -1.59 12.08
N LEU A 59 6.26 -0.35 12.45
CA LEU A 59 6.43 0.83 11.59
C LEU A 59 7.74 1.56 11.90
N PRO A 60 8.41 2.11 10.88
CA PRO A 60 9.57 2.98 11.06
C PRO A 60 9.19 4.31 11.71
N ASP A 61 10.17 4.97 12.32
CA ASP A 61 10.07 6.38 12.63
C ASP A 61 10.12 7.18 11.33
N ARG A 62 9.03 7.88 10.98
CA ARG A 62 8.96 8.65 9.73
C ARG A 62 9.96 9.79 9.65
N ALA A 63 10.46 10.31 10.77
CA ALA A 63 11.50 11.34 10.75
C ALA A 63 12.85 10.76 10.28
N CYS A 64 13.09 9.48 10.57
CA CYS A 64 14.30 8.76 10.12
C CYS A 64 14.12 8.12 8.75
N SER A 65 12.98 7.48 8.54
CA SER A 65 12.73 6.70 7.33
C SER A 65 11.34 7.06 6.79
N PRO A 66 11.21 8.16 6.04
CA PRO A 66 9.94 8.59 5.45
C PRO A 66 9.49 7.75 4.24
N GLY A 67 10.35 6.87 3.73
CA GLY A 67 10.18 6.16 2.46
C GLY A 67 10.84 6.92 1.29
N ALA A 68 11.26 6.19 0.26
CA ALA A 68 11.72 6.79 -0.99
C ALA A 68 11.55 5.82 -2.16
N ILE A 69 11.42 6.38 -3.37
CA ILE A 69 11.22 5.62 -4.61
C ILE A 69 12.33 5.86 -5.61
N ASN A 70 12.57 4.88 -6.48
CA ASN A 70 13.35 5.04 -7.68
C ASN A 70 12.47 5.64 -8.79
N ALA A 71 12.63 6.93 -9.07
CA ALA A 71 11.83 7.65 -10.07
C ALA A 71 11.98 7.12 -11.50
N SER A 72 13.05 6.36 -11.79
CA SER A 72 13.28 5.73 -13.09
C SER A 72 12.60 4.36 -13.23
N CYS A 73 12.08 3.79 -12.14
CA CYS A 73 11.39 2.51 -12.14
C CYS A 73 9.93 2.67 -12.60
N THR A 74 9.45 1.69 -13.36
CA THR A 74 8.11 1.69 -13.94
C THR A 74 7.29 0.48 -13.50
N VAL A 75 5.97 0.54 -13.72
CA VAL A 75 5.08 -0.63 -13.57
C VAL A 75 5.57 -1.82 -14.39
N LYS A 76 6.08 -1.59 -15.61
CA LYS A 76 6.59 -2.67 -16.45
C LYS A 76 7.78 -3.37 -15.81
N ASP A 77 8.66 -2.63 -15.15
CA ASP A 77 9.84 -3.20 -14.50
C ASP A 77 9.41 -4.10 -13.35
N ILE A 78 8.57 -3.62 -12.43
CA ILE A 78 8.14 -4.39 -11.25
C ILE A 78 7.26 -5.59 -11.59
N CYS A 79 6.58 -5.59 -12.75
CA CYS A 79 5.81 -6.74 -13.22
C CYS A 79 6.63 -7.72 -14.07
N THR A 80 7.95 -7.50 -14.20
CA THR A 80 8.87 -8.43 -14.85
C THR A 80 9.43 -9.42 -13.82
N PRO A 81 9.28 -10.74 -14.02
CA PRO A 81 9.80 -11.73 -13.07
C PRO A 81 11.29 -11.55 -12.77
N GLY A 82 11.62 -11.48 -11.49
CA GLY A 82 13.01 -11.35 -11.02
C GLY A 82 13.56 -9.93 -10.98
N TYR A 83 12.77 -8.90 -11.28
CA TYR A 83 13.20 -7.49 -11.24
C TYR A 83 13.95 -7.11 -9.96
N THR A 84 13.41 -7.43 -8.78
CA THR A 84 14.05 -7.05 -7.50
C THR A 84 15.45 -7.63 -7.33
N LYS A 85 15.77 -8.78 -7.94
CA LYS A 85 17.11 -9.37 -7.91
C LYS A 85 18.14 -8.54 -8.67
N THR A 86 17.72 -7.72 -9.64
CA THR A 86 18.62 -6.87 -10.44
C THR A 86 18.90 -5.53 -9.78
N VAL A 87 18.03 -5.09 -8.86
CA VAL A 87 18.11 -3.77 -8.22
C VAL A 87 18.38 -3.81 -6.71
N ARG A 88 18.29 -4.98 -6.06
CA ARG A 88 18.59 -5.12 -4.62
C ARG A 88 20.09 -4.96 -4.38
N ASN A 89 20.48 -3.76 -3.97
CA ASN A 89 21.87 -3.42 -3.68
C ASN A 89 21.95 -2.34 -2.59
N VAL A 90 22.14 -2.78 -1.34
CA VAL A 90 22.41 -1.90 -0.20
C VAL A 90 23.79 -2.31 0.34
N SER A 91 24.72 -1.36 0.40
CA SER A 91 26.07 -1.65 0.89
C SER A 91 26.08 -1.97 2.38
N GLN A 92 27.09 -2.72 2.84
CA GLN A 92 27.26 -2.99 4.27
C GLN A 92 27.40 -1.70 5.10
N SER A 93 27.98 -0.63 4.52
CA SER A 93 28.08 0.66 5.20
C SER A 93 26.72 1.31 5.43
N VAL A 94 25.80 1.21 4.47
CA VAL A 94 24.42 1.70 4.64
C VAL A 94 23.65 0.82 5.63
N TRP A 95 23.82 -0.51 5.57
CA TRP A 95 23.26 -1.42 6.58
C TRP A 95 23.66 -1.04 8.00
N ASN A 96 24.96 -0.85 8.23
CA ASN A 96 25.47 -0.45 9.54
C ASN A 96 24.93 0.92 9.96
N LYS A 97 24.78 1.85 9.01
CA LYS A 97 24.24 3.19 9.30
C LYS A 97 22.78 3.12 9.74
N VAL A 98 21.94 2.33 9.07
CA VAL A 98 20.54 2.13 9.48
C VAL A 98 20.48 1.60 10.91
N PHE A 99 21.27 0.58 11.25
CA PHE A 99 21.29 0.06 12.62
C PHE A 99 21.76 1.09 13.66
N GLU A 100 22.77 1.91 13.32
CA GLU A 100 23.22 3.02 14.16
C GLU A 100 22.08 4.03 14.41
N GLU A 101 21.35 4.42 13.37
CA GLU A 101 20.24 5.38 13.47
C GLU A 101 19.13 4.86 14.41
N TYR A 102 18.84 3.56 14.33
CA TYR A 102 17.84 2.87 15.14
C TYR A 102 18.36 2.35 16.49
N GLY A 103 19.62 2.64 16.85
CA GLY A 103 20.22 2.22 18.12
C GLY A 103 20.27 0.70 18.31
N VAL A 104 20.27 -0.07 17.22
CA VAL A 104 20.42 -1.53 17.25
C VAL A 104 21.90 -1.82 17.42
N THR A 105 22.29 -2.33 18.59
CA THR A 105 23.71 -2.64 18.92
C THR A 105 24.03 -4.13 18.83
N GLU A 106 23.01 -4.99 18.90
CA GLU A 106 23.10 -6.44 18.72
C GLU A 106 22.37 -6.83 17.42
N HIS A 107 23.09 -6.75 16.31
CA HIS A 107 22.59 -7.06 14.96
C HIS A 107 22.85 -8.52 14.58
N SER A 108 22.64 -9.47 15.49
CA SER A 108 22.41 -10.84 15.00
C SER A 108 21.15 -10.76 14.13
N GLY A 109 21.20 -11.29 12.91
CA GLY A 109 20.07 -11.31 11.96
C GLY A 109 18.85 -12.11 12.44
N GLU A 110 18.78 -12.40 13.74
CA GLU A 110 17.71 -13.06 14.46
C GLU A 110 16.74 -12.05 15.09
N THR A 111 17.12 -10.78 15.23
CA THR A 111 16.27 -9.75 15.87
C THR A 111 15.77 -8.68 14.91
N PHE A 112 16.65 -8.20 14.02
CA PHE A 112 16.33 -7.18 13.02
C PHE A 112 17.01 -7.46 11.68
N GLU A 113 16.38 -7.01 10.60
CA GLU A 113 16.97 -6.87 9.27
C GLU A 113 16.85 -5.44 8.77
N VAL A 114 17.71 -5.03 7.82
CA VAL A 114 17.54 -3.76 7.13
C VAL A 114 16.67 -4.01 5.91
N ASP A 115 15.49 -3.38 5.90
CA ASP A 115 14.53 -3.57 4.83
C ASP A 115 13.93 -2.27 4.32
N HIS A 116 13.33 -2.35 3.14
CA HIS A 116 12.74 -1.22 2.42
C HIS A 116 11.32 -0.93 2.91
N ILE A 117 10.99 0.32 3.22
CA ILE A 117 9.62 0.71 3.56
C ILE A 117 8.73 0.60 2.33
N VAL A 118 9.08 1.30 1.25
CA VAL A 118 8.51 1.05 -0.07
C VAL A 118 9.30 -0.10 -0.67
N SER A 119 8.66 -1.24 -0.86
CA SER A 119 9.28 -2.42 -1.45
C SER A 119 9.92 -2.11 -2.82
N LEU A 120 11.02 -2.78 -3.14
CA LEU A 120 11.57 -2.80 -4.49
C LEU A 120 10.56 -3.35 -5.52
N GLN A 121 9.58 -4.16 -5.08
CA GLN A 121 8.45 -4.62 -5.92
C GLN A 121 7.44 -3.50 -6.23
N LEU A 122 7.60 -2.32 -5.63
CA LEU A 122 6.77 -1.14 -5.81
C LEU A 122 7.64 0.08 -6.15
N CYS A 123 8.75 -0.15 -6.85
CA CYS A 123 9.72 0.90 -7.23
C CYS A 123 10.35 1.64 -6.04
N GLY A 124 10.50 0.97 -4.90
CA GLY A 124 11.28 1.48 -3.77
C GLY A 124 12.72 1.82 -4.14
N SER A 125 13.33 2.76 -3.40
CA SER A 125 14.74 3.13 -3.53
C SER A 125 15.61 2.34 -2.55
N ASN A 126 16.89 2.14 -2.89
CA ASN A 126 17.92 1.69 -1.94
C ASN A 126 18.47 2.83 -1.06
N ASP A 127 17.92 4.04 -1.20
CA ASP A 127 18.27 5.20 -0.38
C ASP A 127 17.97 4.93 1.11
N ILE A 128 18.83 5.42 2.00
CA ILE A 128 18.70 5.21 3.44
C ILE A 128 17.38 5.73 4.02
N SER A 129 16.80 6.79 3.43
CA SER A 129 15.48 7.31 3.81
C SER A 129 14.33 6.32 3.55
N ASN A 130 14.56 5.28 2.74
CA ASN A 130 13.63 4.17 2.51
C ASN A 130 13.98 2.93 3.33
N LEU A 131 15.01 2.95 4.17
CA LEU A 131 15.48 1.79 4.92
C LEU A 131 15.22 1.96 6.41
N TYR A 132 14.89 0.86 7.09
CA TYR A 132 14.71 0.83 8.53
C TYR A 132 15.10 -0.53 9.12
N ALA A 133 15.32 -0.57 10.43
CA ALA A 133 15.60 -1.82 11.14
C ALA A 133 14.29 -2.59 11.39
N GLU A 134 13.87 -3.41 10.44
CA GLU A 134 12.65 -4.21 10.51
C GLU A 134 12.81 -5.39 11.50
N PRO A 135 11.89 -5.59 12.45
CA PRO A 135 11.96 -6.71 13.39
C PRO A 135 11.70 -8.06 12.70
N VAL A 136 12.60 -9.02 12.95
CA VAL A 136 12.54 -10.40 12.41
C VAL A 136 11.36 -11.17 13.02
N ASP A 137 11.24 -11.15 14.34
CA ASP A 137 10.23 -11.93 15.03
C ASP A 137 9.06 -11.03 15.49
N PRO A 138 7.80 -11.42 15.26
CA PRO A 138 6.73 -10.46 15.34
C PRO A 138 6.48 -9.93 16.74
N ARG A 139 6.45 -8.59 16.83
CA ARG A 139 5.91 -7.86 17.98
C ARG A 139 4.37 -7.83 17.89
N PRO A 140 3.65 -7.64 19.02
CA PRO A 140 2.21 -7.45 18.96
C PRO A 140 1.85 -6.33 17.98
N CYS A 141 0.98 -6.61 17.00
CA CYS A 141 0.37 -5.55 16.21
C CYS A 141 -0.58 -4.74 17.10
N PRO A 142 -0.90 -3.50 16.72
CA PRO A 142 -2.03 -2.78 17.28
C PRO A 142 -3.34 -3.57 17.12
N GLN A 143 -4.26 -3.41 18.08
CA GLN A 143 -5.64 -3.90 18.04
C GLN A 143 -5.83 -5.43 17.96
N GLY A 144 -4.96 -6.24 18.57
CA GLY A 144 -5.27 -7.65 18.86
C GLY A 144 -5.21 -8.59 17.65
N PHE A 145 -4.66 -8.13 16.52
CA PHE A 145 -4.34 -8.98 15.37
C PHE A 145 -2.92 -9.54 15.45
N VAL A 146 -2.75 -10.69 14.78
CA VAL A 146 -1.55 -11.54 14.72
C VAL A 146 -0.29 -10.73 14.41
N ARG A 147 0.67 -10.75 15.34
CA ARG A 147 2.13 -10.74 15.12
C ARG A 147 2.58 -10.04 13.81
N CYS A 148 3.11 -8.81 13.90
CA CYS A 148 3.62 -8.01 12.77
C CYS A 148 5.16 -8.08 12.71
N GLY A 149 5.72 -8.78 11.73
CA GLY A 149 7.13 -8.77 11.37
C GLY A 149 7.33 -8.92 9.86
N PHE A 150 8.58 -9.15 9.43
CA PHE A 150 8.93 -9.17 8.00
C PHE A 150 8.08 -10.12 7.15
N LYS A 151 7.72 -11.29 7.67
CA LYS A 151 6.88 -12.26 6.93
C LYS A 151 5.49 -11.74 6.63
N GLU A 152 4.94 -10.90 7.50
CA GLU A 152 3.64 -10.27 7.29
C GLU A 152 3.75 -9.12 6.30
N LYS A 153 4.83 -8.33 6.40
CA LYS A 153 5.11 -7.29 5.41
C LYS A 153 5.38 -7.87 4.03
N ASP A 154 6.12 -8.97 3.90
CA ASP A 154 6.31 -9.71 2.63
C ASP A 154 4.98 -10.04 1.93
N LYS A 155 3.97 -10.46 2.70
CA LYS A 155 2.62 -10.72 2.15
C LYS A 155 1.98 -9.44 1.64
N VAL A 156 2.10 -8.33 2.38
CA VAL A 156 1.61 -7.02 1.95
C VAL A 156 2.30 -6.57 0.67
N GLU A 157 3.61 -6.71 0.58
CA GLU A 157 4.39 -6.34 -0.60
C GLU A 157 3.95 -7.11 -1.85
N ASN A 158 3.83 -8.43 -1.74
CA ASN A 158 3.40 -9.28 -2.84
C ASN A 158 1.95 -8.94 -3.23
N TRP A 159 1.05 -8.77 -2.26
CA TRP A 159 -0.34 -8.42 -2.55
C TRP A 159 -0.46 -7.07 -3.25
N LEU A 160 0.27 -6.05 -2.80
CA LEU A 160 0.27 -4.72 -3.43
C LEU A 160 0.88 -4.79 -4.84
N ASN A 161 1.97 -5.52 -5.04
CA ASN A 161 2.53 -5.75 -6.38
C ASN A 161 1.51 -6.42 -7.31
N ASP A 162 0.81 -7.45 -6.83
CA ASP A 162 -0.25 -8.11 -7.58
C ASP A 162 -1.39 -7.15 -7.94
N GLN A 163 -1.84 -6.28 -7.02
CA GLN A 163 -2.86 -5.29 -7.32
C GLN A 163 -2.41 -4.32 -8.43
N VAL A 164 -1.14 -3.89 -8.39
CA VAL A 164 -0.57 -3.00 -9.40
C VAL A 164 -0.42 -3.71 -10.75
N CYS A 165 0.14 -4.92 -10.77
CA CYS A 165 0.39 -5.67 -12.00
C CYS A 165 -0.90 -6.15 -12.69
N ASN A 166 -1.99 -6.32 -11.94
CA ASN A 166 -3.31 -6.61 -12.48
C ASN A 166 -4.13 -5.34 -12.83
N GLY A 167 -3.56 -4.15 -12.65
CA GLY A 167 -4.24 -2.87 -12.94
C GLY A 167 -5.40 -2.53 -11.99
N LEU A 168 -5.47 -3.19 -10.83
CA LEU A 168 -6.49 -2.97 -9.80
C LEU A 168 -6.15 -1.80 -8.87
N MET A 169 -4.87 -1.40 -8.82
CA MET A 169 -4.35 -0.31 -8.01
C MET A 169 -3.26 0.45 -8.77
N THR A 170 -3.16 1.76 -8.58
CA THR A 170 -2.04 2.52 -9.14
C THR A 170 -0.76 2.24 -8.35
N LEU A 171 0.40 2.33 -9.01
CA LEU A 171 1.70 2.20 -8.34
C LEU A 171 1.85 3.23 -7.21
N THR A 172 1.42 4.47 -7.44
CA THR A 172 1.47 5.54 -6.46
C THR A 172 0.60 5.24 -5.23
N ASP A 173 -0.61 4.70 -5.41
CA ASP A 173 -1.47 4.33 -4.27
C ASP A 173 -0.88 3.18 -3.46
N ALA A 174 -0.25 2.20 -4.11
CA ALA A 174 0.41 1.09 -3.44
C ALA A 174 1.62 1.57 -2.62
N GLN A 175 2.44 2.44 -3.22
CA GLN A 175 3.59 3.09 -2.60
C GLN A 175 3.19 3.89 -1.35
N HIS A 176 2.11 4.69 -1.43
CA HIS A 176 1.63 5.45 -0.28
C HIS A 176 1.10 4.55 0.83
N GLN A 177 0.31 3.53 0.49
CA GLN A 177 -0.28 2.64 1.50
C GLN A 177 0.79 1.90 2.32
N ILE A 178 1.82 1.36 1.66
CA ILE A 178 2.88 0.63 2.36
C ILE A 178 3.75 1.55 3.20
N ALA A 179 4.12 2.73 2.66
CA ALA A 179 4.93 3.70 3.37
C ALA A 179 4.22 4.35 4.55
N GLU A 180 2.90 4.52 4.43
CA GLU A 180 2.11 5.12 5.47
C GLU A 180 1.95 4.19 6.66
N ASN A 181 1.44 2.99 6.41
CA ASN A 181 1.09 2.01 7.42
C ASN A 181 0.83 0.64 6.78
N TRP A 182 1.90 -0.11 6.49
CA TRP A 182 1.79 -1.46 5.96
C TRP A 182 0.97 -2.40 6.86
N THR A 183 1.00 -2.21 8.19
CA THR A 183 0.23 -3.06 9.12
C THR A 183 -1.28 -2.91 8.93
N ALA A 184 -1.76 -1.71 8.59
CA ALA A 184 -3.17 -1.49 8.26
C ALA A 184 -3.56 -2.15 6.92
N VAL A 185 -2.63 -2.23 5.96
CA VAL A 185 -2.84 -2.98 4.71
C VAL A 185 -3.00 -4.46 5.04
N TYR A 186 -2.09 -5.01 5.85
CA TYR A 186 -2.14 -6.40 6.29
C TYR A 186 -3.48 -6.74 6.96
N GLN A 187 -3.96 -5.89 7.88
CA GLN A 187 -5.26 -6.07 8.53
C GLN A 187 -6.42 -6.12 7.54
N ARG A 188 -6.46 -5.24 6.53
CA ARG A 188 -7.51 -5.26 5.48
C ARG A 188 -7.47 -6.53 4.64
N MET A 189 -6.27 -7.02 4.31
CA MET A 189 -6.10 -8.28 3.58
C MET A 189 -6.68 -9.47 4.37
N GLN A 190 -6.49 -9.50 5.69
CA GLN A 190 -7.04 -10.58 6.54
C GLN A 190 -8.57 -10.54 6.67
N GLN A 191 -9.19 -9.36 6.56
CA GLN A 191 -10.65 -9.21 6.66
C GLN A 191 -11.40 -9.51 5.35
N SER A 192 -10.67 -9.59 4.24
CA SER A 192 -11.24 -9.82 2.90
C SER A 192 -11.18 -11.29 2.46
N ASN A 193 -10.61 -12.17 3.31
CA ASN A 193 -10.54 -13.62 3.15
C ASN A 193 -11.59 -14.31 4.02
#